data_AF-A0A318HVA9-F1
#
_entry.id   AF-A0A318HVA9-F1
#
_cell.length_a   1.000
_cell.length_b   1.000
_cell.length_c   1.000
_cell.angle_alpha   90.00
_cell.angle_beta   90.00
_cell.angle_gamma   90.00
#
_symmetry.space_group_name_H-M   'P 1'
#
loop_
_entity.id
_entity.type
_entity.pdbx_description
1 polymer ?
#
loop_
_entity_poly.entity_id
_entity_poly.type
_entity_poly.pdbx_seq_one_letter_code
_entity_poly.pdbx_strand_id
1 'polypeptide(L)'
;MMKNLIPLLFVCTVLFISCNSCSNDSADIVDGTKDGDTADETKVVDVDASLFLTSNGSVTVTTVPCTLSDGTSTDCYQIVANSTPADHEMGPWCPDNISDAADKGGIWLENGEVYDVDGAFIENMANFYNDSTWKMYDANGDIYTTETEDDCANAANPNVGEEYENFCVECLPSYVTDLTQTYLIPITPVKQSTSTDFGGFGPPGMGGNGPSQRGVAFNGVVFDAPAPTDAILGAYTLAPFDDAGGHINLNAGYHYHAATGVSTQLAQDDGHSAMIGYAMDGFGLYAQLDANGEEPTDLDDCRGHSDETRGYHYHVAAPGSNSFINCLNGAYAN
;
A
#
# COMPACT_ATOMS: atom_id res chain seq x y z
N MET A 1 -37.75 -57.52 -16.54
CA MET A 1 -38.31 -57.20 -17.87
C MET A 1 -37.28 -56.37 -18.62
N MET A 2 -36.68 -56.97 -19.65
CA MET A 2 -35.94 -56.35 -20.77
C MET A 2 -36.79 -55.22 -21.43
N LYS A 3 -36.32 -54.19 -22.15
CA LYS A 3 -35.17 -54.01 -23.06
C LYS A 3 -35.07 -52.51 -23.48
N ASN A 4 -33.84 -52.08 -23.80
CA ASN A 4 -33.37 -51.04 -24.74
C ASN A 4 -34.32 -50.56 -25.87
N LEU A 5 -34.15 -49.32 -26.38
CA LEU A 5 -33.50 -49.02 -27.69
C LEU A 5 -33.52 -47.52 -28.09
N ILE A 6 -32.53 -47.14 -28.91
CA ILE A 6 -32.18 -45.84 -29.52
C ILE A 6 -32.91 -45.66 -30.91
N PRO A 7 -32.53 -44.72 -31.82
CA PRO A 7 -33.20 -43.48 -32.24
C PRO A 7 -33.89 -43.57 -33.64
N LEU A 8 -34.48 -42.47 -34.14
CA LEU A 8 -34.82 -42.35 -35.57
C LEU A 8 -34.46 -40.98 -36.17
N LEU A 9 -33.60 -41.07 -37.19
CA LEU A 9 -33.18 -40.07 -38.16
C LEU A 9 -34.33 -39.77 -39.13
N PHE A 10 -34.51 -38.52 -39.57
CA PHE A 10 -35.22 -38.24 -40.83
C PHE A 10 -34.50 -37.17 -41.65
N VAL A 11 -34.00 -37.61 -42.79
CA VAL A 11 -33.46 -36.82 -43.90
C VAL A 11 -34.63 -36.44 -44.82
N CYS A 12 -34.68 -35.20 -45.30
CA CYS A 12 -35.37 -34.88 -46.55
C CYS A 12 -34.68 -33.74 -47.28
N THR A 13 -34.08 -34.11 -48.41
CA THR A 13 -33.49 -33.24 -49.43
C THR A 13 -34.51 -33.09 -50.56
N VAL A 14 -34.85 -31.87 -50.99
CA VAL A 14 -35.30 -31.62 -52.37
C VAL A 14 -34.82 -30.25 -52.86
N LEU A 15 -34.07 -30.30 -53.96
CA LEU A 15 -33.59 -29.20 -54.81
C LEU A 15 -34.75 -28.43 -55.48
N PHE A 16 -34.54 -27.13 -55.72
CA PHE A 16 -35.03 -26.46 -56.93
C PHE A 16 -33.92 -25.60 -57.56
N ILE A 17 -33.75 -25.79 -58.87
CA ILE A 17 -32.81 -25.14 -59.78
C ILE A 17 -33.53 -24.02 -60.52
N SER A 18 -32.89 -22.87 -60.72
CA SER A 18 -33.00 -22.10 -61.97
C SER A 18 -31.84 -21.13 -62.15
N CYS A 19 -31.16 -21.28 -63.30
CA CYS A 19 -30.07 -20.50 -63.90
C CYS A 19 -30.49 -19.03 -64.18
N ASN A 20 -29.69 -18.03 -64.58
CA ASN A 20 -28.44 -17.97 -65.34
C ASN A 20 -27.99 -16.48 -65.36
N SER A 21 -26.68 -16.17 -65.30
CA SER A 21 -26.01 -15.22 -66.21
C SER A 21 -24.53 -15.06 -65.82
N CYS A 22 -23.63 -15.34 -66.76
CA CYS A 22 -22.19 -15.12 -66.64
C CYS A 22 -21.80 -13.79 -67.25
N SER A 23 -20.83 -13.09 -66.65
CA SER A 23 -19.85 -12.23 -67.32
C SER A 23 -18.60 -12.12 -66.43
N ASN A 24 -17.44 -12.48 -66.99
CA ASN A 24 -16.11 -12.25 -66.42
C ASN A 24 -15.80 -10.74 -66.34
N ASP A 25 -15.08 -10.29 -65.31
CA ASP A 25 -13.70 -9.78 -65.46
C ASP A 25 -13.13 -9.33 -64.11
N SER A 26 -11.81 -9.49 -63.98
CA SER A 26 -10.96 -9.38 -62.80
C SER A 26 -11.04 -8.08 -62.00
N ALA A 27 -10.99 -8.19 -60.68
CA ALA A 27 -10.43 -7.16 -59.78
C ALA A 27 -10.00 -7.80 -58.45
N ASP A 28 -8.80 -7.45 -58.00
CA ASP A 28 -8.13 -7.91 -56.78
C ASP A 28 -9.03 -7.81 -55.54
N ILE A 29 -9.19 -8.93 -54.83
CA ILE A 29 -9.69 -8.93 -53.45
C ILE A 29 -8.47 -9.17 -52.55
N VAL A 30 -8.06 -8.10 -51.88
CA VAL A 30 -7.14 -8.12 -50.74
C VAL A 30 -7.72 -9.06 -49.69
N ASP A 31 -6.92 -10.07 -49.33
CA ASP A 31 -7.21 -11.01 -48.26
C ASP A 31 -7.39 -10.23 -46.95
N GLY A 32 -8.65 -10.08 -46.55
CA GLY A 32 -9.04 -9.47 -45.28
C GLY A 32 -8.87 -10.48 -44.16
N THR A 33 -7.62 -10.73 -43.77
CA THR A 33 -7.34 -11.31 -42.45
C THR A 33 -7.69 -10.25 -41.43
N LYS A 34 -8.90 -10.34 -40.88
CA LYS A 34 -9.22 -9.72 -39.59
C LYS A 34 -8.45 -10.49 -38.53
N ASP A 35 -7.20 -10.11 -38.34
CA ASP A 35 -6.48 -10.38 -37.11
C ASP A 35 -7.07 -9.40 -36.09
N GLY A 36 -8.09 -9.87 -35.38
CA GLY A 36 -8.65 -9.18 -34.23
C GLY A 36 -7.82 -9.52 -33.01
N ASP A 37 -6.61 -8.97 -32.96
CA ASP A 37 -5.80 -8.88 -31.75
C ASP A 37 -5.66 -7.41 -31.39
N THR A 38 -6.76 -6.84 -30.88
CA THR A 38 -6.65 -5.61 -30.09
C THR A 38 -6.26 -6.06 -28.69
N ALA A 39 -4.97 -6.32 -28.49
CA ALA A 39 -4.37 -6.12 -27.18
C ALA A 39 -4.73 -4.69 -26.79
N ASP A 40 -5.51 -4.57 -25.73
CA ASP A 40 -5.86 -3.28 -25.13
C ASP A 40 -4.53 -2.66 -24.69
N GLU A 41 -3.98 -1.73 -25.48
CA GLU A 41 -2.81 -0.96 -25.08
C GLU A 41 -3.26 0.00 -23.99
N THR A 42 -3.50 -0.53 -22.79
CA THR A 42 -3.67 0.25 -21.58
C THR A 42 -2.43 1.12 -21.43
N LYS A 43 -2.65 2.44 -21.41
CA LYS A 43 -1.61 3.43 -21.15
C LYS A 43 -0.78 3.00 -19.94
N VAL A 44 0.54 3.11 -20.08
CA VAL A 44 1.49 2.96 -18.97
C VAL A 44 2.19 4.32 -18.81
N VAL A 45 2.28 4.78 -17.57
CA VAL A 45 2.99 6.01 -17.21
C VAL A 45 4.26 5.61 -16.48
N ASP A 46 5.40 6.08 -16.98
CA ASP A 46 6.69 5.87 -16.33
C ASP A 46 6.71 6.57 -14.97
N VAL A 47 7.46 6.00 -14.03
CA VAL A 47 7.81 6.65 -12.78
C VAL A 47 8.57 7.94 -13.09
N ASP A 48 8.07 9.07 -12.60
CA ASP A 48 8.76 10.36 -12.67
C ASP A 48 9.64 10.56 -11.42
N ALA A 49 10.94 10.32 -11.58
CA ALA A 49 11.92 10.52 -10.52
C ALA A 49 12.01 11.96 -10.00
N SER A 50 11.54 12.96 -10.77
CA SER A 50 11.58 14.36 -10.36
C SER A 50 10.56 14.71 -9.27
N LEU A 51 9.58 13.83 -9.03
CA LEU A 51 8.59 13.99 -7.96
C LEU A 51 9.17 13.69 -6.57
N PHE A 52 10.28 12.96 -6.47
CA PHE A 52 10.92 12.68 -5.19
C PHE A 52 11.62 13.92 -4.61
N LEU A 53 11.49 14.11 -3.30
CA LEU A 53 12.01 15.27 -2.56
C LEU A 53 13.52 15.16 -2.32
N THR A 54 14.30 15.35 -3.38
CA THR A 54 15.76 15.16 -3.35
C THR A 54 16.55 16.40 -2.91
N SER A 55 15.88 17.56 -2.75
CA SER A 55 16.56 18.87 -2.60
C SER A 55 17.42 19.01 -1.35
N ASN A 56 17.07 18.31 -0.26
CA ASN A 56 17.83 18.34 0.99
C ASN A 56 18.81 17.17 1.16
N GLY A 57 18.85 16.24 0.19
CA GLY A 57 19.67 15.04 0.23
C GLY A 57 19.15 13.90 1.12
N SER A 58 17.98 14.03 1.75
CA SER A 58 17.34 12.93 2.50
C SER A 58 16.88 11.81 1.57
N VAL A 59 16.66 12.10 0.29
CA VAL A 59 16.31 11.13 -0.74
C VAL A 59 17.29 11.27 -1.90
N THR A 60 17.79 10.14 -2.39
CA THR A 60 18.54 10.08 -3.64
C THR A 60 17.89 9.05 -4.56
N VAL A 61 17.81 9.38 -5.85
CA VAL A 61 17.24 8.49 -6.87
C VAL A 61 18.28 8.29 -7.95
N THR A 62 18.60 7.03 -8.23
CA THR A 62 19.55 6.66 -9.28
C THR A 62 18.97 5.57 -10.16
N THR A 63 19.38 5.51 -11.42
CA THR A 63 18.96 4.45 -12.34
C THR A 63 19.93 3.29 -12.29
N VAL A 64 19.42 2.07 -12.10
CA VAL A 64 20.19 0.83 -12.09
C VAL A 64 19.48 -0.24 -12.93
N PRO A 65 20.21 -1.15 -13.61
CA PRO A 65 19.58 -2.29 -14.26
C PRO A 65 18.99 -3.23 -13.20
N CYS A 66 17.82 -3.80 -13.48
CA CYS A 66 17.12 -4.74 -12.60
C CYS A 66 16.42 -5.85 -13.41
N THR A 67 15.96 -6.89 -12.71
CA THR A 67 15.10 -7.93 -13.29
C THR A 67 13.82 -7.99 -12.48
N LEU A 68 12.68 -7.91 -13.17
CA LEU A 68 11.37 -7.92 -12.51
C LEU A 68 10.94 -9.34 -12.16
N SER A 69 9.89 -9.47 -11.35
CA SER A 69 9.32 -10.73 -10.89
C SER A 69 8.85 -11.66 -12.02
N ASP A 70 8.55 -11.11 -13.21
CA ASP A 70 8.18 -11.86 -14.42
C ASP A 70 9.38 -12.26 -15.30
N GLY A 71 10.60 -11.91 -14.89
CA GLY A 71 11.85 -12.15 -15.63
C GLY A 71 12.24 -11.06 -16.62
N THR A 72 11.45 -10.00 -16.76
CA THR A 72 11.78 -8.85 -17.62
C THR A 72 13.04 -8.15 -17.13
N SER A 73 14.05 -8.01 -18.01
CA SER A 73 15.22 -7.15 -17.74
C SER A 73 14.91 -5.73 -18.17
N THR A 74 15.04 -4.78 -17.25
CA THR A 74 14.73 -3.36 -17.46
C THR A 74 15.63 -2.48 -16.59
N ASP A 75 15.38 -1.18 -16.60
CA ASP A 75 15.95 -0.22 -15.65
C ASP A 75 14.95 0.07 -14.51
N CYS A 76 15.48 0.15 -13.30
CA CYS A 76 14.76 0.53 -12.09
C CYS A 76 15.35 1.82 -11.52
N TYR A 77 14.53 2.55 -10.78
CA TYR A 77 15.03 3.54 -9.83
C TYR A 77 15.42 2.85 -8.53
N GLN A 78 16.68 3.04 -8.13
CA GLN A 78 17.15 2.83 -6.78
C GLN A 78 16.94 4.11 -5.98
N ILE A 79 16.01 4.05 -5.03
CA ILE A 79 15.66 5.13 -4.13
C ILE A 79 16.35 4.84 -2.80
N VAL A 80 17.28 5.69 -2.40
CA VAL A 80 17.90 5.62 -1.07
C VAL A 80 17.36 6.78 -0.25
N ALA A 81 16.71 6.46 0.86
CA ALA A 81 16.08 7.43 1.75
C ALA A 81 16.64 7.35 3.17
N ASN A 82 16.82 8.50 3.80
CA ASN A 82 17.09 8.61 5.22
C ASN A 82 15.79 8.47 6.01
N SER A 83 15.87 8.01 7.25
CA SER A 83 14.72 7.82 8.15
C SER A 83 14.11 9.11 8.71
N THR A 84 14.32 10.24 8.03
CA THR A 84 13.96 11.59 8.47
C THR A 84 13.32 12.36 7.29
N PRO A 85 11.99 12.28 7.11
CA PRO A 85 11.29 12.98 6.03
C PRO A 85 11.49 14.49 6.13
N ALA A 86 11.45 15.17 4.98
CA ALA A 86 11.76 16.60 4.87
C ALA A 86 10.53 17.52 4.92
N ASP A 87 9.36 16.94 4.71
CA ASP A 87 8.10 17.61 4.40
C ASP A 87 7.13 17.66 5.57
N HIS A 88 7.43 16.94 6.66
CA HIS A 88 6.72 17.05 7.93
C HIS A 88 7.65 16.71 9.09
N GLU A 89 7.28 17.17 10.29
CA GLU A 89 7.93 16.75 11.54
C GLU A 89 7.46 15.34 11.91
N MET A 90 8.33 14.55 12.53
CA MET A 90 7.97 13.23 13.07
C MET A 90 7.49 13.37 14.50
N GLY A 91 6.46 12.61 14.86
CA GLY A 91 5.82 12.72 16.16
C GLY A 91 4.96 13.99 16.30
N PRO A 92 4.35 14.21 17.47
CA PRO A 92 4.43 13.36 18.67
C PRO A 92 3.71 12.01 18.52
N TRP A 93 4.00 11.05 19.40
CA TRP A 93 3.35 9.74 19.43
C TRP A 93 2.60 9.52 20.74
N CYS A 94 3.30 9.68 21.87
CA CYS A 94 2.76 9.49 23.20
C CYS A 94 2.56 10.84 23.91
N PRO A 95 1.38 11.12 24.48
CA PRO A 95 1.21 12.24 25.40
C PRO A 95 1.95 12.00 26.72
N ASP A 96 2.32 13.08 27.42
CA ASP A 96 3.05 13.01 28.68
C ASP A 96 2.11 12.75 29.87
N ASN A 97 0.87 13.23 29.79
CA ASN A 97 -0.11 13.16 30.88
C ASN A 97 -1.53 12.90 30.38
N ILE A 98 -2.37 12.26 31.22
CA ILE A 98 -3.80 11.99 30.89
C ILE A 98 -4.66 13.26 30.70
N SER A 99 -4.14 14.44 31.02
CA SER A 99 -4.79 15.73 30.75
C SER A 99 -4.39 16.37 29.42
N ASP A 100 -3.42 15.78 28.70
CA ASP A 100 -2.98 16.29 27.41
C ASP A 100 -4.02 16.05 26.31
N ALA A 101 -4.09 17.00 25.38
CA ALA A 101 -4.98 16.94 24.23
C ALA A 101 -4.30 16.26 23.03
N ALA A 102 -5.05 16.04 21.96
CA ALA A 102 -4.60 15.35 20.75
C ALA A 102 -3.32 15.93 20.13
N ASP A 103 -3.02 17.23 20.30
CA ASP A 103 -1.79 17.84 19.77
C ASP A 103 -0.50 17.43 20.50
N LYS A 104 -0.60 16.56 21.51
CA LYS A 104 0.51 16.01 22.29
C LYS A 104 0.74 14.52 22.05
N GLY A 105 -0.16 13.85 21.36
CA GLY A 105 0.03 12.46 20.94
C GLY A 105 -0.16 12.34 19.44
N GLY A 106 -0.09 11.11 18.95
CA GLY A 106 -0.41 10.79 17.57
C GLY A 106 -1.76 10.10 17.46
N ILE A 107 -1.81 9.06 16.64
CA ILE A 107 -3.02 8.28 16.34
C ILE A 107 -2.84 6.79 16.60
N TRP A 108 -3.95 6.12 16.89
CA TRP A 108 -4.05 4.67 16.97
C TRP A 108 -5.09 4.16 15.98
N LEU A 109 -4.79 3.04 15.31
CA LEU A 109 -5.65 2.44 14.29
C LEU A 109 -6.29 1.19 14.88
N GLU A 110 -7.61 1.18 14.97
CA GLU A 110 -8.33 0.08 15.60
C GLU A 110 -9.69 -0.11 14.93
N ASN A 111 -10.04 -1.35 14.59
CA ASN A 111 -11.32 -1.72 13.99
C ASN A 111 -11.74 -0.90 12.74
N GLY A 112 -10.79 -0.44 11.94
CA GLY A 112 -11.05 0.37 10.74
C GLY A 112 -11.19 1.87 11.02
N GLU A 113 -11.05 2.30 12.27
CA GLU A 113 -11.15 3.69 12.70
C GLU A 113 -9.78 4.25 13.12
N VAL A 114 -9.69 5.58 13.15
CA VAL A 114 -8.54 6.33 13.64
C VAL A 114 -8.96 7.01 14.95
N TYR A 115 -8.17 6.82 16.00
CA TYR A 115 -8.37 7.44 17.30
C TYR A 115 -7.18 8.34 17.61
N ASP A 116 -7.45 9.57 18.07
CA ASP A 116 -6.41 10.42 18.64
C ASP A 116 -5.89 9.76 19.93
N VAL A 117 -4.58 9.58 20.04
CA VAL A 117 -3.92 9.12 21.27
C VAL A 117 -3.68 10.33 22.16
N ASP A 118 -4.77 10.88 22.69
CA ASP A 118 -4.71 11.92 23.72
C ASP A 118 -4.72 11.31 25.14
N GLY A 119 -4.57 12.17 26.14
CA GLY A 119 -4.58 11.73 27.53
C GLY A 119 -5.90 11.05 27.94
N ALA A 120 -7.03 11.48 27.37
CA ALA A 120 -8.34 10.92 27.66
C ALA A 120 -8.51 9.50 27.04
N PHE A 121 -7.96 9.27 25.85
CA PHE A 121 -7.89 7.95 25.23
C PHE A 121 -7.08 6.99 26.11
N ILE A 122 -5.88 7.40 26.53
CA ILE A 122 -5.02 6.60 27.42
C ILE A 122 -5.70 6.30 28.76
N GLU A 123 -6.39 7.28 29.36
CA GLU A 123 -7.15 7.07 30.60
C GLU A 123 -8.27 6.04 30.41
N ASN A 124 -8.87 5.98 29.22
CA ASN A 124 -10.04 5.17 28.90
C ASN A 124 -9.73 3.76 28.34
N MET A 125 -8.47 3.39 28.12
CA MET A 125 -8.11 2.13 27.47
C MET A 125 -8.72 0.88 28.11
N ALA A 126 -8.81 0.86 29.45
CA ALA A 126 -9.43 -0.27 30.16
C ALA A 126 -10.91 -0.47 29.81
N ASN A 127 -11.66 0.61 29.60
CA ASN A 127 -13.05 0.51 29.16
C ASN A 127 -13.14 0.24 27.67
N PHE A 128 -12.27 0.87 26.88
CA PHE A 128 -12.23 0.73 25.44
C PHE A 128 -12.02 -0.74 25.01
N TYR A 129 -11.07 -1.43 25.66
CA TYR A 129 -10.81 -2.86 25.43
C TYR A 129 -11.57 -3.80 26.38
N ASN A 130 -12.36 -3.27 27.32
CA ASN A 130 -13.03 -4.03 28.37
C ASN A 130 -12.07 -4.97 29.14
N ASP A 131 -10.90 -4.43 29.52
CA ASP A 131 -9.84 -5.14 30.23
C ASP A 131 -9.17 -4.22 31.25
N SER A 132 -9.33 -4.53 32.55
CA SER A 132 -8.79 -3.72 33.65
C SER A 132 -7.27 -3.80 33.80
N THR A 133 -6.59 -4.62 33.01
CA THR A 133 -5.13 -4.73 33.00
C THR A 133 -4.48 -3.46 32.44
N TRP A 134 -5.18 -2.74 31.56
CA TRP A 134 -4.74 -1.45 31.01
C TRP A 134 -4.68 -0.37 32.09
N LYS A 135 -3.46 0.07 32.42
CA LYS A 135 -3.17 1.16 33.35
C LYS A 135 -1.84 1.82 33.00
N MET A 136 -1.85 2.64 31.95
CA MET A 136 -0.65 3.22 31.35
C MET A 136 -0.18 4.54 31.96
N TYR A 137 -0.61 4.84 33.17
CA TYR A 137 -0.31 6.10 33.84
C TYR A 137 -0.26 5.94 35.36
N ASP A 138 0.48 6.82 36.00
CA ASP A 138 0.71 6.80 37.44
C ASP A 138 -0.42 7.49 38.25
N ALA A 139 -0.17 7.72 39.54
CA ALA A 139 -1.14 8.38 40.42
C ALA A 139 -1.30 9.90 40.19
N ASN A 140 -0.32 10.54 39.55
CA ASN A 140 -0.35 11.94 39.14
C ASN A 140 -0.96 12.11 37.74
N GLY A 141 -1.17 11.01 37.02
CA GLY A 141 -1.65 11.02 35.64
C GLY A 141 -0.54 11.05 34.61
N ASP A 142 0.72 10.92 35.02
CA ASP A 142 1.86 10.89 34.12
C ASP A 142 1.88 9.54 33.39
N ILE A 143 1.96 9.58 32.07
CA ILE A 143 1.88 8.40 31.20
C ILE A 143 3.25 7.71 31.17
N TYR A 144 3.25 6.38 31.23
CA TYR A 144 4.48 5.61 31.14
C TYR A 144 4.94 5.56 29.68
N THR A 145 6.03 6.27 29.37
CA THR A 145 6.65 6.30 28.04
C THR A 145 8.06 5.70 28.07
N THR A 146 8.53 5.22 26.93
CA THR A 146 9.91 4.76 26.76
C THR A 146 10.86 5.95 26.63
N GLU A 147 11.89 6.04 27.49
CA GLU A 147 12.75 7.23 27.58
C GLU A 147 14.08 7.13 26.81
N THR A 148 14.51 5.91 26.49
CA THR A 148 15.82 5.64 25.89
C THR A 148 15.76 4.79 24.63
N GLU A 149 16.84 4.79 23.85
CA GLU A 149 16.99 3.89 22.69
C GLU A 149 16.88 2.41 23.10
N ASP A 150 17.45 2.04 24.25
CA ASP A 150 17.35 0.67 24.78
C ASP A 150 15.90 0.33 25.18
N ASP A 151 15.15 1.28 25.76
CA ASP A 151 13.74 1.08 26.08
C ASP A 151 12.89 0.87 24.83
N CYS A 152 13.09 1.72 23.82
CA CYS A 152 12.48 1.55 22.50
C CYS A 152 12.83 0.17 21.91
N ALA A 153 14.09 -0.26 21.94
CA ALA A 153 14.50 -1.57 21.43
C ALA A 153 13.79 -2.73 22.14
N ASN A 154 13.63 -2.64 23.46
CA ASN A 154 13.05 -3.69 24.28
C ASN A 154 11.50 -3.69 24.29
N ALA A 155 10.87 -2.54 24.04
CA ALA A 155 9.42 -2.40 23.98
C ALA A 155 8.84 -2.53 22.56
N ALA A 156 9.62 -2.21 21.52
CA ALA A 156 9.22 -2.28 20.11
C ALA A 156 9.74 -3.55 19.39
N ASN A 157 9.68 -4.71 20.05
CA ASN A 157 10.06 -6.00 19.45
C ASN A 157 9.05 -7.12 19.75
N PRO A 158 9.07 -8.26 19.03
CA PRO A 158 8.07 -9.32 19.19
C PRO A 158 8.03 -10.01 20.57
N ASN A 159 9.07 -9.86 21.40
CA ASN A 159 9.17 -10.46 22.72
C ASN A 159 9.34 -9.36 23.79
N VAL A 160 8.33 -8.50 23.91
CA VAL A 160 8.29 -7.42 24.90
C VAL A 160 8.43 -7.98 26.31
N GLY A 161 9.31 -7.38 27.12
CA GLY A 161 9.50 -7.74 28.53
C GLY A 161 8.34 -7.28 29.41
N GLU A 162 8.05 -8.02 30.49
CA GLU A 162 6.98 -7.69 31.45
C GLU A 162 7.16 -6.28 32.06
N GLU A 163 8.39 -5.78 32.12
CA GLU A 163 8.70 -4.43 32.62
C GLU A 163 8.15 -3.29 31.75
N TYR A 164 7.81 -3.57 30.49
CA TYR A 164 7.21 -2.61 29.54
C TYR A 164 5.70 -2.80 29.38
N GLU A 165 5.07 -3.71 30.13
CA GLU A 165 3.61 -3.77 30.18
C GLU A 165 3.05 -2.42 30.63
N ASN A 166 1.99 -1.97 29.95
CA ASN A 166 1.36 -0.66 30.12
C ASN A 166 2.21 0.56 29.73
N PHE A 167 3.20 0.39 28.85
CA PHE A 167 3.94 1.53 28.27
C PHE A 167 3.35 2.00 26.95
N CYS A 168 3.27 3.32 26.79
CA CYS A 168 3.16 3.97 25.50
C CYS A 168 4.57 4.02 24.90
N VAL A 169 4.79 3.23 23.85
CA VAL A 169 6.08 3.00 23.23
C VAL A 169 6.30 4.05 22.16
N GLU A 170 7.38 4.81 22.33
CA GLU A 170 7.88 5.74 21.34
C GLU A 170 9.38 5.57 21.12
N CYS A 171 9.78 5.73 19.87
CA CYS A 171 11.17 5.72 19.46
C CYS A 171 11.47 7.09 18.86
N LEU A 172 12.54 7.74 19.31
CA LEU A 172 12.82 9.13 18.93
C LEU A 172 13.58 9.22 17.59
N PRO A 173 13.38 10.29 16.81
CA PRO A 173 14.13 10.57 15.58
C PRO A 173 15.65 10.46 15.73
N SER A 174 16.19 10.86 16.89
CA SER A 174 17.62 10.83 17.17
C SER A 174 18.22 9.42 17.15
N TYR A 175 17.41 8.36 17.26
CA TYR A 175 17.89 6.98 17.30
C TYR A 175 18.16 6.39 15.90
N VAL A 176 17.66 7.04 14.85
CA VAL A 176 17.71 6.51 13.47
C VAL A 176 18.35 7.48 12.47
N THR A 177 19.12 8.47 12.93
CA THR A 177 19.72 9.51 12.07
C THR A 177 20.71 8.95 11.04
N ASP A 178 21.36 7.83 11.36
CA ASP A 178 22.35 7.18 10.50
C ASP A 178 21.75 6.02 9.68
N LEU A 179 20.44 5.79 9.80
CA LEU A 179 19.75 4.68 9.16
C LEU A 179 19.17 5.10 7.81
N THR A 180 19.55 4.34 6.78
CA THR A 180 19.05 4.50 5.42
C THR A 180 18.32 3.26 4.95
N GLN A 181 17.31 3.47 4.13
CA GLN A 181 16.58 2.43 3.43
C GLN A 181 16.82 2.52 1.94
N THR A 182 16.80 1.39 1.26
CA THR A 182 16.98 1.31 -0.20
C THR A 182 15.84 0.52 -0.81
N TYR A 183 15.16 1.13 -1.77
CA TYR A 183 14.04 0.54 -2.51
C TYR A 183 14.35 0.50 -4.00
N LEU A 184 13.80 -0.49 -4.69
CA LEU A 184 13.84 -0.60 -6.15
C LEU A 184 12.41 -0.58 -6.69
N ILE A 185 12.16 0.31 -7.65
CA ILE A 185 10.90 0.34 -8.41
C ILE A 185 11.22 0.37 -9.91
N PRO A 186 10.49 -0.37 -10.77
CA PRO A 186 10.69 -0.31 -12.22
C PRO A 186 10.41 1.11 -12.74
N ILE A 187 11.22 1.60 -13.68
CA ILE A 187 10.98 2.91 -14.31
C ILE A 187 9.69 2.87 -15.13
N THR A 188 9.52 1.81 -15.93
CA THR A 188 8.31 1.56 -16.72
C THR A 188 7.57 0.37 -16.10
N PRO A 189 6.42 0.59 -15.43
CA PRO A 189 5.63 -0.48 -14.83
C PRO A 189 5.17 -1.51 -15.87
N VAL A 190 5.13 -2.79 -15.50
CA VAL A 190 4.66 -3.87 -16.37
C VAL A 190 3.44 -4.53 -15.77
N LYS A 191 2.25 -4.17 -16.27
CA LYS A 191 0.97 -4.75 -15.81
C LYS A 191 0.96 -6.26 -16.06
N GLN A 192 0.59 -7.01 -15.04
CA GLN A 192 0.49 -8.47 -15.08
C GLN A 192 -0.97 -8.89 -15.31
N SER A 193 -1.14 -10.13 -15.80
CA SER A 193 -2.47 -10.74 -15.97
C SER A 193 -3.07 -11.28 -14.67
N THR A 194 -2.23 -11.45 -13.65
CA THR A 194 -2.60 -11.90 -12.30
C THR A 194 -1.94 -11.01 -11.27
N SER A 195 -2.66 -10.67 -10.21
CA SER A 195 -2.09 -9.96 -9.07
C SER A 195 -1.10 -10.83 -8.29
N THR A 196 -0.21 -10.17 -7.55
CA THR A 196 0.70 -10.76 -6.59
C THR A 196 0.37 -10.28 -5.19
N ASP A 197 0.13 -11.22 -4.28
CA ASP A 197 -0.06 -10.93 -2.87
C ASP A 197 1.25 -10.48 -2.21
N PHE A 198 1.15 -9.50 -1.30
CA PHE A 198 2.28 -9.06 -0.49
C PHE A 198 2.84 -10.19 0.38
N GLY A 199 4.16 -10.18 0.56
CA GLY A 199 4.83 -11.03 1.53
C GLY A 199 4.72 -10.51 2.96
N GLY A 200 5.10 -11.33 3.93
CA GLY A 200 5.26 -10.90 5.32
C GLY A 200 4.03 -11.03 6.23
N PHE A 201 2.84 -11.32 5.70
CA PHE A 201 1.64 -11.57 6.52
C PHE A 201 1.39 -13.06 6.78
N GLY A 202 1.27 -13.42 8.06
CA GLY A 202 0.80 -14.73 8.51
C GLY A 202 1.90 -15.66 9.03
N PRO A 203 1.52 -16.83 9.60
CA PRO A 203 2.46 -17.84 10.06
C PRO A 203 3.46 -18.24 8.97
N PRO A 204 4.66 -18.77 9.32
CA PRO A 204 5.63 -19.25 8.34
C PRO A 204 4.96 -20.16 7.29
N GLY A 205 4.95 -19.72 6.02
CA GLY A 205 4.33 -20.44 4.91
C GLY A 205 2.93 -19.99 4.49
N MET A 206 2.37 -18.91 5.06
CA MET A 206 1.09 -18.31 4.66
C MET A 206 1.18 -16.88 4.10
N GLY A 207 2.38 -16.32 3.96
CA GLY A 207 2.58 -15.02 3.28
C GLY A 207 2.63 -15.17 1.75
N GLY A 208 2.23 -14.11 1.04
CA GLY A 208 2.46 -14.00 -0.40
C GLY A 208 3.94 -14.05 -0.76
N ASN A 209 4.24 -14.20 -2.04
CA ASN A 209 5.62 -14.24 -2.55
C ASN A 209 6.15 -12.84 -2.95
N GLY A 210 5.30 -11.82 -2.88
CA GLY A 210 5.65 -10.44 -3.22
C GLY A 210 6.51 -9.74 -2.15
N PRO A 211 6.87 -8.47 -2.39
CA PRO A 211 7.50 -7.64 -1.36
C PRO A 211 6.55 -7.48 -0.16
N SER A 212 7.07 -7.15 1.02
CA SER A 212 6.22 -6.77 2.15
C SER A 212 5.81 -5.30 2.09
N GLN A 213 6.66 -4.45 1.50
CA GLN A 213 6.42 -3.02 1.30
C GLN A 213 5.42 -2.78 0.17
N ARG A 214 4.62 -1.72 0.30
CA ARG A 214 3.50 -1.43 -0.61
C ARG A 214 3.92 -0.40 -1.64
N GLY A 215 4.73 0.57 -1.22
CA GLY A 215 5.28 1.59 -2.07
C GLY A 215 6.14 2.58 -1.31
N VAL A 216 6.54 3.64 -1.98
CA VAL A 216 7.41 4.70 -1.45
C VAL A 216 6.75 6.04 -1.71
N ALA A 217 6.63 6.86 -0.65
CA ALA A 217 6.17 8.23 -0.73
C ALA A 217 7.23 9.14 -1.38
N PHE A 218 6.83 10.33 -1.84
CA PHE A 218 7.78 11.25 -2.49
C PHE A 218 8.93 11.72 -1.59
N ASN A 219 8.73 11.71 -0.28
CA ASN A 219 9.78 12.01 0.70
C ASN A 219 10.71 10.82 1.00
N GLY A 220 10.54 9.68 0.30
CA GLY A 220 11.35 8.48 0.43
C GLY A 220 10.93 7.53 1.56
N VAL A 221 9.97 7.91 2.39
CA VAL A 221 9.42 7.05 3.45
C VAL A 221 8.55 5.97 2.83
N VAL A 222 8.67 4.75 3.34
CA VAL A 222 7.93 3.60 2.82
C VAL A 222 6.51 3.55 3.37
N PHE A 223 5.58 3.17 2.49
CA PHE A 223 4.26 2.67 2.87
C PHE A 223 4.41 1.18 3.20
N ASP A 224 4.50 0.85 4.48
CA ASP A 224 4.88 -0.50 4.93
C ASP A 224 3.66 -1.43 5.10
N ALA A 225 3.94 -2.69 5.41
CA ALA A 225 3.02 -3.70 5.92
C ALA A 225 2.23 -3.21 7.15
N PRO A 226 0.91 -3.53 7.34
CA PRO A 226 0.18 -3.33 8.58
C PRO A 226 1.03 -3.58 9.81
N ALA A 227 0.96 -2.64 10.74
CA ALA A 227 1.51 -2.83 12.06
C ALA A 227 0.83 -4.04 12.71
N PRO A 228 1.58 -4.89 13.44
CA PRO A 228 1.01 -6.04 14.12
C PRO A 228 0.28 -5.60 15.40
N THR A 229 -0.85 -4.88 15.26
CA THR A 229 -1.61 -4.32 16.39
C THR A 229 -2.03 -5.38 17.40
N ASP A 230 -2.40 -6.58 16.94
CA ASP A 230 -2.70 -7.72 17.82
C ASP A 230 -1.52 -8.11 18.74
N ALA A 231 -0.29 -8.06 18.22
CA ALA A 231 0.90 -8.39 19.00
C ALA A 231 1.26 -7.27 19.98
N ILE A 232 1.07 -6.02 19.57
CA ILE A 232 1.27 -4.83 20.42
C ILE A 232 0.30 -4.87 21.61
N LEU A 233 -1.00 -5.00 21.32
CA LEU A 233 -2.04 -5.08 22.35
C LEU A 233 -1.89 -6.34 23.23
N GLY A 234 -1.45 -7.46 22.64
CA GLY A 234 -1.19 -8.71 23.36
C GLY A 234 -0.03 -8.63 24.38
N ALA A 235 0.86 -7.65 24.22
CA ALA A 235 1.94 -7.34 25.17
C ALA A 235 1.57 -6.24 26.18
N TYR A 236 0.30 -5.78 26.17
CA TYR A 236 -0.15 -4.61 26.93
C TYR A 236 0.68 -3.34 26.68
N THR A 237 1.23 -3.19 25.48
CA THR A 237 1.84 -1.92 25.05
C THR A 237 0.93 -1.20 24.08
N LEU A 238 1.14 0.10 23.94
CA LEU A 238 0.59 0.89 22.84
C LEU A 238 1.77 1.45 22.05
N ALA A 239 1.78 1.37 20.73
CA ALA A 239 2.85 1.91 19.91
C ALA A 239 2.27 2.86 18.85
N PRO A 240 1.82 4.06 19.24
CA PRO A 240 1.09 4.97 18.36
C PRO A 240 1.83 5.27 17.06
N PHE A 241 1.07 5.65 16.05
CA PHE A 241 1.59 6.35 14.88
C PHE A 241 1.51 7.84 15.16
N ASP A 242 2.32 8.67 14.51
CA ASP A 242 2.14 10.11 14.56
C ASP A 242 0.97 10.54 13.65
N ASP A 243 0.66 11.83 13.63
CA ASP A 243 -0.40 12.38 12.77
C ASP A 243 -0.13 12.19 11.28
N ALA A 244 1.11 11.91 10.87
CA ALA A 244 1.45 11.56 9.49
C ALA A 244 1.21 10.07 9.18
N GLY A 245 0.80 9.28 10.17
CA GLY A 245 0.48 7.86 10.05
C GLY A 245 1.71 6.96 10.11
N GLY A 246 2.82 7.46 10.66
CA GLY A 246 4.07 6.71 10.74
C GLY A 246 4.67 6.63 12.13
N HIS A 247 5.62 5.72 12.31
CA HIS A 247 6.39 5.60 13.54
C HIS A 247 7.80 5.06 13.27
N ILE A 248 8.63 5.05 14.31
CA ILE A 248 10.03 4.63 14.21
C ILE A 248 10.20 3.20 14.73
N ASN A 249 10.94 2.40 13.96
CA ASN A 249 11.56 1.17 14.44
C ASN A 249 13.07 1.26 14.24
N LEU A 250 13.88 0.73 15.16
CA LEU A 250 15.34 0.85 15.09
C LEU A 250 15.99 0.09 13.92
N ASN A 251 15.27 -0.82 13.28
CA ASN A 251 15.74 -1.59 12.13
C ASN A 251 15.20 -1.02 10.80
N ALA A 252 13.95 -0.55 10.80
CA ALA A 252 13.29 -0.04 9.59
C ALA A 252 13.42 1.49 9.41
N GLY A 253 13.69 2.22 10.48
CA GLY A 253 13.59 3.68 10.50
C GLY A 253 12.14 4.15 10.67
N TYR A 254 11.89 5.40 10.29
CA TYR A 254 10.54 5.96 10.20
C TYR A 254 9.81 5.41 8.96
N HIS A 255 8.60 4.90 9.14
CA HIS A 255 7.79 4.28 8.09
C HIS A 255 6.30 4.48 8.34
N TYR A 256 5.49 4.51 7.28
CA TYR A 256 4.04 4.74 7.36
C TYR A 256 3.26 3.43 7.40
N HIS A 257 2.20 3.42 8.22
CA HIS A 257 1.16 2.39 8.28
C HIS A 257 -0.21 2.90 7.80
N ALA A 258 -0.34 4.23 7.71
CA ALA A 258 -1.54 4.89 7.26
C ALA A 258 -1.21 6.14 6.42
N ALA A 259 -2.07 6.46 5.45
CA ALA A 259 -1.99 7.70 4.69
C ALA A 259 -3.01 8.71 5.24
N THR A 260 -2.55 9.63 6.09
CA THR A 260 -3.42 10.62 6.76
C THR A 260 -3.53 11.95 6.01
N GLY A 261 -2.68 12.12 5.00
CA GLY A 261 -2.63 13.32 4.16
C GLY A 261 -1.66 14.41 4.62
N VAL A 262 -0.83 14.14 5.64
CA VAL A 262 0.23 15.06 6.09
C VAL A 262 1.44 15.06 5.16
N SER A 263 1.87 13.89 4.69
CA SER A 263 2.98 13.77 3.74
C SER A 263 2.62 14.41 2.39
N THR A 264 3.65 14.74 1.59
CA THR A 264 3.47 15.47 0.32
C THR A 264 2.44 14.80 -0.59
N GLN A 265 1.44 15.57 -1.00
CA GLN A 265 0.42 15.18 -1.95
C GLN A 265 0.44 16.08 -3.20
N LEU A 266 0.40 15.48 -4.38
CA LEU A 266 0.35 16.18 -5.65
C LEU A 266 -1.09 16.22 -6.14
N ALA A 267 -1.73 17.37 -5.97
CA ALA A 267 -3.08 17.63 -6.46
C ALA A 267 -3.17 17.39 -7.98
N GLN A 268 -4.32 16.86 -8.42
CA GLN A 268 -4.59 16.56 -9.82
C GLN A 268 -5.50 17.63 -10.43
N ASP A 269 -5.16 18.12 -11.62
CA ASP A 269 -5.87 19.23 -12.27
C ASP A 269 -7.34 18.88 -12.64
N ASP A 270 -7.65 17.60 -12.79
CA ASP A 270 -8.98 17.08 -13.14
C ASP A 270 -9.85 16.74 -11.90
N GLY A 271 -9.38 17.03 -10.69
CA GLY A 271 -10.11 16.76 -9.45
C GLY A 271 -9.98 15.33 -8.93
N HIS A 272 -9.16 14.49 -9.59
CA HIS A 272 -8.82 13.16 -9.10
C HIS A 272 -8.11 13.22 -7.73
N SER A 273 -8.11 12.10 -7.00
CA SER A 273 -7.31 11.94 -5.77
C SER A 273 -5.87 12.39 -6.00
N ALA A 274 -5.26 13.02 -4.99
CA ALA A 274 -3.88 13.48 -5.11
C ALA A 274 -2.91 12.29 -5.19
N MET A 275 -1.88 12.40 -6.01
CA MET A 275 -0.83 11.38 -6.06
C MET A 275 0.06 11.54 -4.82
N ILE A 276 0.47 10.43 -4.21
CA ILE A 276 1.24 10.44 -2.94
C ILE A 276 2.56 9.66 -3.03
N GLY A 277 2.76 8.89 -4.11
CA GLY A 277 3.98 8.12 -4.31
C GLY A 277 3.82 7.06 -5.41
N TYR A 278 4.66 6.03 -5.34
CA TYR A 278 4.66 4.90 -6.27
C TYR A 278 4.61 3.58 -5.51
N ALA A 279 3.87 2.61 -6.02
CA ALA A 279 3.85 1.25 -5.52
C ALA A 279 5.16 0.53 -5.86
N MET A 280 5.44 -0.61 -5.21
CA MET A 280 6.68 -1.36 -5.46
C MET A 280 6.81 -1.91 -6.90
N ASP A 281 5.70 -1.98 -7.64
CA ASP A 281 5.66 -2.33 -9.07
C ASP A 281 5.71 -1.11 -10.01
N GLY A 282 5.92 0.09 -9.45
CA GLY A 282 6.09 1.35 -10.17
C GLY A 282 4.80 2.05 -10.58
N PHE A 283 3.62 1.46 -10.40
CA PHE A 283 2.37 2.18 -10.66
C PHE A 283 2.13 3.28 -9.62
N GLY A 284 1.46 4.36 -10.01
CA GLY A 284 1.18 5.47 -9.11
C GLY A 284 0.27 5.08 -7.94
N LEU A 285 0.60 5.60 -6.75
CA LEU A 285 -0.26 5.55 -5.56
C LEU A 285 -0.95 6.91 -5.39
N TYR A 286 -2.27 6.86 -5.20
CA TYR A 286 -3.12 8.01 -4.99
C TYR A 286 -3.82 7.94 -3.63
N ALA A 287 -4.15 9.09 -3.07
CA ALA A 287 -4.93 9.21 -1.85
C ALA A 287 -6.29 8.51 -1.98
N GLN A 288 -6.89 8.15 -0.85
CA GLN A 288 -8.18 7.44 -0.84
C GLN A 288 -9.29 8.25 -1.54
N LEU A 289 -9.39 9.54 -1.21
CA LEU A 289 -10.49 10.40 -1.61
C LEU A 289 -10.05 11.37 -2.71
N ASP A 290 -10.99 11.69 -3.60
CA ASP A 290 -10.82 12.71 -4.63
C ASP A 290 -10.96 14.14 -4.04
N ALA A 291 -10.89 15.16 -4.91
CA ALA A 291 -11.05 16.55 -4.48
C ALA A 291 -12.44 16.89 -3.89
N ASN A 292 -13.44 16.02 -4.07
CA ASN A 292 -14.79 16.15 -3.53
C ASN A 292 -15.00 15.34 -2.24
N GLY A 293 -14.00 14.56 -1.81
CA GLY A 293 -14.11 13.68 -0.65
C GLY A 293 -14.75 12.32 -0.97
N GLU A 294 -14.75 11.91 -2.23
CA GLU A 294 -15.34 10.65 -2.70
C GLU A 294 -14.26 9.62 -3.04
N GLU A 295 -14.48 8.35 -2.65
CA GLU A 295 -13.62 7.23 -3.04
C GLU A 295 -14.07 6.65 -4.39
N PRO A 296 -13.15 6.27 -5.30
CA PRO A 296 -13.54 5.63 -6.56
C PRO A 296 -14.34 4.35 -6.33
N THR A 297 -15.41 4.18 -7.11
CA THR A 297 -16.35 3.06 -6.92
C THR A 297 -16.03 1.83 -7.76
N ASP A 298 -15.01 1.90 -8.61
CA ASP A 298 -14.65 0.90 -9.62
C ASP A 298 -13.25 0.30 -9.39
N LEU A 299 -12.74 0.37 -8.16
CA LEU A 299 -11.48 -0.25 -7.76
C LEU A 299 -11.56 -1.79 -7.83
N ASP A 300 -10.49 -2.40 -8.33
CA ASP A 300 -10.28 -3.86 -8.32
C ASP A 300 -9.86 -4.38 -6.94
N ASP A 301 -9.63 -5.69 -6.84
CA ASP A 301 -9.26 -6.34 -5.58
C ASP A 301 -7.94 -5.81 -4.98
N CYS A 302 -7.03 -5.28 -5.80
CA CYS A 302 -5.78 -4.64 -5.36
C CYS A 302 -5.96 -3.16 -5.01
N ARG A 303 -7.19 -2.64 -5.09
CA ARG A 303 -7.53 -1.21 -4.96
C ARG A 303 -7.00 -0.33 -6.10
N GLY A 304 -6.90 -0.87 -7.31
CA GLY A 304 -6.54 -0.08 -8.49
C GLY A 304 -7.59 -0.10 -9.58
N HIS A 305 -7.44 0.81 -10.53
CA HIS A 305 -8.25 0.89 -11.75
C HIS A 305 -7.44 1.58 -12.86
N SER A 306 -8.02 1.73 -14.05
CA SER A 306 -7.35 2.35 -15.19
C SER A 306 -8.13 3.52 -15.76
N ASP A 307 -7.44 4.59 -16.15
CA ASP A 307 -8.00 5.69 -16.95
C ASP A 307 -7.05 6.11 -18.11
N GLU A 308 -7.54 6.99 -18.99
CA GLU A 308 -6.78 7.48 -20.17
C GLU A 308 -5.61 8.43 -19.82
N THR A 309 -5.59 8.98 -18.60
CA THR A 309 -4.62 9.98 -18.14
C THR A 309 -3.45 9.32 -17.40
N ARG A 310 -3.73 8.35 -16.55
CA ARG A 310 -2.82 7.72 -15.58
C ARG A 310 -2.47 6.29 -15.96
N GLY A 311 -3.25 5.68 -16.85
CA GLY A 311 -3.18 4.23 -17.02
C GLY A 311 -3.67 3.52 -15.78
N TYR A 312 -3.17 2.31 -15.53
CA TYR A 312 -3.46 1.61 -14.29
C TYR A 312 -2.75 2.27 -13.09
N HIS A 313 -3.47 2.48 -12.00
CA HIS A 313 -2.95 3.09 -10.77
C HIS A 313 -3.79 2.65 -9.56
N TYR A 314 -3.27 2.88 -8.35
CA TYR A 314 -3.93 2.48 -7.11
C TYR A 314 -4.42 3.66 -6.28
N HIS A 315 -5.45 3.40 -5.47
CA HIS A 315 -5.92 4.27 -4.39
C HIS A 315 -5.70 3.62 -3.04
N VAL A 316 -5.03 4.33 -2.14
CA VAL A 316 -4.81 3.83 -0.79
C VAL A 316 -6.12 3.69 -0.01
N ALA A 317 -6.16 2.75 0.92
CA ALA A 317 -7.28 2.50 1.81
C ALA A 317 -7.40 3.61 2.86
N ALA A 318 -8.54 3.63 3.55
CA ALA A 318 -8.75 4.53 4.68
C ALA A 318 -7.65 4.33 5.74
N PRO A 319 -7.17 5.41 6.40
CA PRO A 319 -6.06 5.31 7.36
C PRO A 319 -6.29 4.24 8.45
N GLY A 320 -7.51 4.15 8.99
CA GLY A 320 -7.90 3.16 10.01
C GLY A 320 -7.82 1.70 9.57
N SER A 321 -7.64 1.42 8.27
CA SER A 321 -7.47 0.06 7.75
C SER A 321 -6.12 -0.58 8.10
N ASN A 322 -5.16 0.21 8.61
CA ASN A 322 -3.79 -0.24 8.89
C ASN A 322 -3.14 -0.85 7.62
N SER A 323 -3.45 -0.31 6.45
CA SER A 323 -2.90 -0.75 5.17
C SER A 323 -3.10 0.32 4.10
N PHE A 324 -2.56 0.08 2.90
CA PHE A 324 -2.61 0.99 1.77
C PHE A 324 -3.32 0.34 0.58
N ILE A 325 -2.75 -0.74 0.06
CA ILE A 325 -3.27 -1.52 -1.06
C ILE A 325 -3.21 -3.01 -0.71
N ASN A 326 -3.97 -3.84 -1.43
CA ASN A 326 -4.12 -5.26 -1.05
C ASN A 326 -3.13 -6.19 -1.76
N CYS A 327 -2.71 -5.84 -2.98
CA CYS A 327 -1.80 -6.62 -3.81
C CYS A 327 -1.14 -5.74 -4.88
N LEU A 328 -0.20 -6.32 -5.63
CA LEU A 328 0.42 -5.69 -6.80
C LEU A 328 -0.12 -6.31 -8.09
N ASN A 329 -0.54 -5.48 -9.03
CA ASN A 329 -0.97 -5.82 -10.38
C ASN A 329 0.12 -5.58 -11.43
N GLY A 330 1.31 -5.14 -11.04
CA GLY A 330 2.50 -5.07 -11.87
C GLY A 330 3.62 -6.02 -11.43
N ALA A 331 4.59 -6.23 -12.31
CA ALA A 331 5.83 -6.89 -11.95
C ALA A 331 6.71 -5.94 -11.12
N TYR A 332 7.17 -6.40 -9.97
CA TYR A 332 8.04 -5.66 -9.05
C TYR A 332 9.50 -6.05 -9.25
N ALA A 333 10.43 -5.22 -8.79
CA ALA A 333 11.86 -5.53 -8.85
C ALA A 333 12.22 -6.66 -7.86
N ASN A 334 12.94 -7.70 -8.33
CA ASN A 334 13.46 -8.78 -7.48
C ASN A 334 14.71 -8.40 -6.69
#